data_AF-A0A9P1HKI0-F1
#
_entry.id   AF-A0A9P1HKI0-F1
#
_cell.length_a   1.000
_cell.length_b   1.000
_cell.length_c   1.000
_cell.angle_alpha   90.00
_cell.angle_beta   90.00
_cell.angle_gamma   90.00
#
_symmetry.space_group_name_H-M   'P 1'
#
loop_
_entity.id
_entity.type
_entity.pdbx_description
1 polymer ?
#
loop_
_entity_poly.entity_id
_entity_poly.type
_entity_poly.pdbx_seq_one_letter_code
_entity_poly.pdbx_strand_id
1 'polypeptide(L)'
;MPLTSVYFVCTTGFLLSIAMVYIFLGWIIFRRWKYFKCSFFRIYLVATAVNLTSICVQFMTYRLPFHTCSHCLLADFFRKKHFFGMEVINFLYVHCSIVQYNICLILSFNRLHSLYYPSSCEKKWRNMFFSLSLLAVCAPLIIDYPLIRGQSFYQFVDKMDMFQTRSTAYSNELFNGVIVYSGVITTINLILNVLMASYLISKRDREIKSSERKLCIMTTILFCLQFFNFVRSILWNIYNDHEQRNSLVNRLLLYMEPIFLDLMVSFPPIILVLCSRIIQRQIHEIFFAKDKIPLASQAL
;
A
#
# COMPACT_ATOMS: atom_id res chain seq x y z
N MET A 1 29.98 -9.45 -2.87
CA MET A 1 29.80 -8.17 -2.13
C MET A 1 29.38 -6.95 -2.97
N PRO A 2 29.69 -6.76 -4.28
CA PRO A 2 29.29 -5.52 -4.98
C PRO A 2 27.83 -5.48 -5.49
N LEU A 3 27.19 -6.62 -5.77
CA LEU A 3 25.81 -6.62 -6.32
C LEU A 3 24.74 -6.26 -5.27
N THR A 4 24.95 -6.67 -4.01
CA THR A 4 23.98 -6.45 -2.92
C THR A 4 23.94 -5.00 -2.47
N SER A 5 25.08 -4.30 -2.49
CA SER A 5 25.14 -2.86 -2.16
C SER A 5 24.50 -1.99 -3.24
N VAL A 6 24.75 -2.27 -4.52
CA VAL A 6 24.10 -1.54 -5.64
C VAL A 6 22.59 -1.75 -5.63
N TYR A 7 22.13 -3.00 -5.47
CA TYR A 7 20.70 -3.30 -5.38
C TYR A 7 20.03 -2.59 -4.18
N PHE A 8 20.69 -2.57 -3.02
CA PHE A 8 20.20 -1.85 -1.85
C PHE A 8 20.06 -0.34 -2.12
N VAL A 9 21.08 0.29 -2.71
CA VAL A 9 21.06 1.73 -3.04
C VAL A 9 19.96 2.03 -4.07
N CYS A 10 19.84 1.24 -5.13
CA CYS A 10 18.83 1.44 -6.17
C CYS A 10 17.41 1.31 -5.61
N THR A 11 17.13 0.24 -4.86
CA THR A 11 15.77 0.00 -4.34
C THR A 11 15.40 0.98 -3.23
N THR A 12 16.35 1.39 -2.38
CA THR A 12 16.13 2.43 -1.37
C THR A 12 15.92 3.80 -2.00
N GLY A 13 16.73 4.17 -3.00
CA GLY A 13 16.59 5.42 -3.73
C GLY A 13 15.26 5.51 -4.49
N PHE A 14 14.80 4.39 -5.06
CA PHE A 14 13.48 4.29 -5.67
C PHE A 14 12.36 4.54 -4.65
N LEU A 15 12.35 3.84 -3.51
CA LEU A 15 11.32 4.06 -2.49
C LEU A 15 11.34 5.46 -1.89
N LEU A 16 12.52 6.05 -1.69
CA LEU A 16 12.63 7.43 -1.23
C LEU A 16 12.00 8.40 -2.23
N SER A 17 12.23 8.17 -3.52
CA SER A 17 11.59 8.94 -4.59
C SER A 17 10.07 8.80 -4.55
N ILE A 18 9.56 7.59 -4.33
CA ILE A 18 8.12 7.33 -4.16
C ILE A 18 7.55 8.03 -2.92
N ALA A 19 8.26 8.00 -1.79
CA ALA A 19 7.87 8.71 -0.58
C ALA A 19 7.79 10.24 -0.82
N MET A 20 8.74 10.80 -1.55
CA MET A 20 8.70 12.20 -1.97
C MET A 20 7.47 12.51 -2.84
N VAL A 21 7.12 11.63 -3.78
CA VAL A 21 5.90 11.79 -4.59
C VAL A 21 4.65 11.77 -3.72
N TYR A 22 4.55 10.85 -2.74
CA TYR A 22 3.43 10.83 -1.79
C TYR A 22 3.31 12.13 -1.00
N ILE A 23 4.42 12.61 -0.43
CA ILE A 23 4.45 13.86 0.34
C ILE A 23 4.03 15.04 -0.54
N PHE A 24 4.56 15.10 -1.76
CA PHE A 24 4.24 16.16 -2.71
C PHE A 24 2.75 16.14 -3.12
N LEU A 25 2.19 14.98 -3.45
CA LEU A 25 0.78 14.84 -3.80
C LEU A 25 -0.14 15.15 -2.61
N GLY A 26 0.21 14.64 -1.42
CA GLY A 26 -0.51 14.95 -0.20
C GLY A 26 -0.53 16.44 0.09
N TRP A 27 0.61 17.11 -0.08
CA TRP A 27 0.74 18.55 0.05
C TRP A 27 -0.10 19.33 -0.98
N ILE A 28 -0.12 18.91 -2.25
CA ILE A 28 -0.99 19.52 -3.28
C ILE A 28 -2.45 19.41 -2.88
N ILE A 29 -2.89 18.19 -2.51
CA ILE A 29 -4.29 17.92 -2.15
C ILE A 29 -4.69 18.76 -0.93
N PHE A 30 -3.82 18.83 0.08
CA PHE A 30 -4.07 19.60 1.30
C PHE A 30 -4.09 21.11 1.01
N ARG A 31 -3.09 21.66 0.32
CA ARG A 31 -2.98 23.09 0.02
C ARG A 31 -4.11 23.57 -0.89
N ARG A 32 -4.57 22.73 -1.82
CA ARG A 32 -5.62 23.06 -2.79
C ARG A 32 -6.93 22.32 -2.51
N TRP A 33 -7.25 22.07 -1.23
CA TRP A 33 -8.40 21.29 -0.77
C TRP A 33 -9.74 21.68 -1.40
N LYS A 34 -9.94 22.96 -1.73
CA LYS A 34 -11.15 23.48 -2.39
C LYS A 34 -11.45 22.78 -3.73
N TYR A 35 -10.44 22.32 -4.45
CA TYR A 35 -10.56 21.61 -5.73
C TYR A 35 -10.69 20.08 -5.55
N PHE A 36 -10.32 19.56 -4.38
CA PHE A 36 -10.30 18.13 -4.07
C PHE A 36 -11.42 17.73 -3.10
N LYS A 37 -12.65 18.21 -3.34
CA LYS A 37 -13.80 17.92 -2.46
C LYS A 37 -14.29 16.48 -2.54
N CYS A 38 -13.92 15.74 -3.59
CA CYS A 38 -14.35 14.37 -3.80
C CYS A 38 -13.83 13.45 -2.68
N SER A 39 -14.74 12.65 -2.14
CA SER A 39 -14.50 11.62 -1.12
C SER A 39 -13.28 10.73 -1.41
N PHE A 40 -13.03 10.45 -2.69
CA PHE A 40 -11.86 9.72 -3.17
C PHE A 40 -10.52 10.30 -2.67
N PHE A 41 -10.32 11.62 -2.78
CA PHE A 41 -9.05 12.26 -2.37
C PHE A 41 -8.85 12.22 -0.86
N ARG A 42 -9.94 12.18 -0.09
CA ARG A 42 -9.86 12.02 1.37
C ARG A 42 -9.38 10.62 1.75
N ILE A 43 -9.95 9.59 1.11
CA ILE A 43 -9.51 8.20 1.29
C ILE A 43 -8.06 8.04 0.84
N TYR A 44 -7.69 8.70 -0.28
CA TYR A 44 -6.31 8.70 -0.77
C TYR A 44 -5.30 9.32 0.22
N LEU A 45 -5.68 10.35 0.99
CA LEU A 45 -4.79 10.89 2.02
C LEU A 45 -4.58 9.92 3.19
N VAL A 46 -5.62 9.19 3.60
CA VAL A 46 -5.46 8.10 4.58
C VAL A 46 -4.52 7.02 4.02
N ALA A 47 -4.73 6.64 2.76
CA ALA A 47 -3.83 5.73 2.04
C ALA A 47 -2.40 6.25 2.00
N THR A 48 -2.20 7.55 1.82
CA THR A 48 -0.88 8.18 1.77
C THR A 48 -0.18 8.05 3.12
N ALA A 49 -0.87 8.35 4.23
CA ALA A 49 -0.31 8.19 5.57
C ALA A 49 0.09 6.73 5.84
N VAL A 50 -0.80 5.78 5.58
CA VAL A 50 -0.53 4.35 5.76
C VAL A 50 0.64 3.88 4.90
N ASN A 51 0.70 4.30 3.64
CA ASN A 51 1.78 3.91 2.73
C ASN A 51 3.13 4.52 3.13
N LEU A 52 3.17 5.77 3.58
CA LEU A 52 4.40 6.37 4.12
C LEU A 52 4.88 5.63 5.38
N THR A 53 3.97 5.27 6.28
CA THR A 53 4.30 4.42 7.42
C THR A 53 4.82 3.06 6.96
N SER A 54 4.17 2.41 5.99
CA SER A 54 4.61 1.14 5.40
C SER A 54 6.05 1.23 4.87
N ILE A 55 6.43 2.30 4.15
CA ILE A 55 7.81 2.48 3.66
C ILE A 55 8.80 2.50 4.82
N CYS A 56 8.52 3.30 5.86
CA CYS A 56 9.39 3.43 7.01
C CYS A 56 9.58 2.10 7.75
N VAL A 57 8.49 1.38 8.01
CA VAL A 57 8.56 0.12 8.75
C VAL A 57 9.17 -1.00 7.91
N GLN A 58 8.85 -1.08 6.61
CA GLN A 58 9.48 -2.03 5.67
C GLN A 58 10.99 -1.82 5.56
N PHE A 59 11.44 -0.57 5.64
CA PHE A 59 12.86 -0.26 5.64
C PHE A 59 13.56 -0.91 6.84
N MET A 60 12.96 -0.82 8.03
CA MET A 60 13.51 -1.36 9.29
C MET A 60 13.34 -2.87 9.43
N THR A 61 12.18 -3.44 9.09
CA THR A 61 11.88 -4.87 9.30
C THR A 61 12.42 -5.77 8.21
N TYR A 62 12.58 -5.25 6.99
CA TYR A 62 12.91 -6.06 5.84
C TYR A 62 14.22 -5.62 5.18
N ARG A 63 14.28 -4.39 4.65
CA ARG A 63 15.36 -3.98 3.75
C ARG A 63 16.73 -3.94 4.42
N LEU A 64 16.83 -3.18 5.51
CA LEU A 64 18.08 -3.04 6.25
C LEU A 64 18.59 -4.42 6.75
N PRO A 65 17.78 -5.26 7.41
CA PRO A 65 18.18 -6.61 7.81
C PRO A 65 18.59 -7.51 6.64
N PHE A 66 17.78 -7.54 5.56
CA PHE A 66 17.98 -8.40 4.40
C PHE A 66 19.28 -8.08 3.65
N HIS A 67 19.73 -6.83 3.69
CA HIS A 67 20.98 -6.39 3.05
C HIS A 67 22.18 -6.35 4.00
N THR A 68 22.00 -6.69 5.28
CA THR A 68 23.10 -6.72 6.24
C THR A 68 23.64 -8.14 6.39
N CYS A 69 24.87 -8.34 5.95
CA CYS A 69 25.62 -9.59 6.13
C CYS A 69 26.20 -9.73 7.53
N SER A 70 26.66 -10.94 7.88
CA SER A 70 27.30 -11.24 9.18
C SER A 70 28.51 -10.35 9.51
N HIS A 71 29.24 -9.88 8.50
CA HIS A 71 30.44 -9.05 8.65
C HIS A 71 30.24 -7.59 8.23
N CYS A 72 29.00 -7.18 7.97
CA CYS A 72 28.68 -5.83 7.51
C CYS A 72 28.72 -4.82 8.68
N LEU A 73 28.92 -3.53 8.37
CA LEU A 73 29.04 -2.46 9.38
C LEU A 73 27.83 -2.38 10.35
N LEU A 74 26.63 -2.71 9.87
CA LEU A 74 25.41 -2.73 10.69
C LEU A 74 25.15 -4.09 11.38
N ALA A 75 25.98 -5.11 11.19
CA ALA A 75 25.72 -6.45 11.73
C ALA A 75 25.54 -6.45 13.25
N ASP A 76 26.35 -5.67 13.96
CA ASP A 76 26.28 -5.58 15.42
C ASP A 76 25.00 -4.90 15.92
N PHE A 77 24.38 -4.05 15.11
CA PHE A 77 23.05 -3.51 15.41
C PHE A 77 21.99 -4.62 15.38
N PHE A 78 21.99 -5.47 14.34
CA PHE A 78 21.00 -6.55 14.21
C PHE A 78 21.29 -7.77 15.08
N ARG A 79 22.52 -7.95 15.56
CA ARG A 79 22.85 -9.00 16.56
C ARG A 79 22.29 -8.72 17.94
N LYS A 80 21.98 -7.46 18.26
CA LYS A 80 21.31 -7.12 19.52
C LYS A 80 19.91 -7.72 19.52
N LYS A 81 19.71 -8.76 20.33
CA LYS A 81 18.43 -9.49 20.42
C LYS A 81 17.24 -8.61 20.81
N HIS A 82 17.49 -7.51 21.53
CA HIS A 82 16.44 -6.57 21.95
C HIS A 82 16.77 -5.16 21.48
N PHE A 83 15.94 -4.67 20.55
CA PHE A 83 15.89 -3.27 20.16
C PHE A 83 14.58 -2.69 20.68
N PHE A 84 14.66 -1.59 21.44
CA PHE A 84 13.47 -0.96 22.01
C PHE A 84 12.52 -0.52 20.90
N GLY A 85 11.28 -1.02 20.94
CA GLY A 85 10.24 -0.71 19.95
C GLY A 85 10.21 -1.64 18.73
N MET A 86 11.01 -2.71 18.70
CA MET A 86 10.95 -3.68 17.60
C MET A 86 9.58 -4.35 17.48
N GLU A 87 8.90 -4.59 18.60
CA GLU A 87 7.53 -5.11 18.65
C GLU A 87 6.56 -4.16 17.94
N VAL A 88 6.67 -2.86 18.21
CA VAL A 88 5.83 -1.83 17.58
C VAL A 88 6.13 -1.73 16.09
N ILE A 89 7.40 -1.76 15.70
CA ILE A 89 7.80 -1.70 14.28
C ILE A 89 7.28 -2.92 13.52
N ASN A 90 7.43 -4.12 14.09
CA ASN A 90 6.96 -5.35 13.47
C ASN A 90 5.43 -5.44 13.43
N PHE A 91 4.75 -5.00 14.49
CA PHE A 91 3.30 -4.82 14.50
C PHE A 91 2.85 -3.88 13.38
N LEU A 92 3.44 -2.68 13.29
CA LEU A 92 3.08 -1.69 12.26
C LEU A 92 3.34 -2.23 10.85
N TYR A 93 4.40 -3.02 10.64
CA TYR A 93 4.67 -3.66 9.35
C TYR A 93 3.51 -4.55 8.90
N VAL A 94 3.06 -5.47 9.76
CA VAL A 94 1.92 -6.35 9.46
C VAL A 94 0.62 -5.54 9.38
N HIS A 95 0.39 -4.67 10.34
CA HIS A 95 -0.83 -3.87 10.47
C HIS A 95 -1.06 -2.99 9.24
N CYS A 96 -0.06 -2.20 8.83
CA CYS A 96 -0.20 -1.34 7.65
C CYS A 96 -0.45 -2.16 6.38
N SER A 97 0.11 -3.37 6.26
CA SER A 97 -0.18 -4.26 5.13
C SER A 97 -1.66 -4.66 5.09
N ILE A 98 -2.26 -5.04 6.23
CA ILE A 98 -3.69 -5.41 6.28
C ILE A 98 -4.57 -4.16 6.07
N VAL A 99 -4.20 -3.01 6.64
CA VAL A 99 -4.93 -1.75 6.44
C VAL A 99 -4.95 -1.35 4.96
N GLN A 100 -3.88 -1.60 4.19
CA GLN A 100 -3.88 -1.36 2.74
C GLN A 100 -4.97 -2.17 2.00
N TYR A 101 -5.23 -3.42 2.39
CA TYR A 101 -6.35 -4.22 1.83
C TYR A 101 -7.70 -3.55 2.12
N ASN A 102 -7.92 -3.08 3.35
CA ASN A 102 -9.15 -2.38 3.73
C ASN A 102 -9.34 -1.08 2.95
N ILE A 103 -8.27 -0.30 2.77
CA ILE A 103 -8.31 0.94 2.00
C ILE A 103 -8.64 0.66 0.53
N CYS A 104 -8.05 -0.38 -0.06
CA CYS A 104 -8.36 -0.78 -1.44
C CYS A 104 -9.83 -1.19 -1.58
N LEU A 105 -10.37 -1.96 -0.63
CA LEU A 105 -11.79 -2.31 -0.59
C LEU A 105 -12.69 -1.07 -0.52
N ILE A 106 -12.38 -0.14 0.38
CA ILE A 106 -13.12 1.12 0.54
C ILE A 106 -13.07 1.95 -0.74
N LEU A 107 -11.92 2.03 -1.41
CA LEU A 107 -11.78 2.70 -2.69
C LEU A 107 -12.67 2.07 -3.77
N SER A 108 -12.66 0.74 -3.91
CA SER A 108 -13.52 0.04 -4.86
C SER A 108 -15.00 0.25 -4.57
N PHE A 109 -15.41 0.19 -3.30
CA PHE A 109 -16.78 0.48 -2.89
C PHE A 109 -17.16 1.95 -3.18
N ASN A 110 -16.26 2.89 -2.93
CA ASN A 110 -16.44 4.30 -3.24
C ASN A 110 -16.65 4.54 -4.73
N ARG A 111 -15.85 3.89 -5.59
CA ARG A 111 -16.00 4.00 -7.05
C ARG A 111 -17.31 3.37 -7.51
N LEU A 112 -17.64 2.16 -7.05
CA LEU A 112 -18.90 1.52 -7.40
C LEU A 112 -20.11 2.38 -7.00
N HIS A 113 -20.13 2.90 -5.77
CA HIS A 113 -21.19 3.80 -5.29
C HIS A 113 -21.29 5.07 -6.14
N SER A 114 -20.15 5.65 -6.57
CA SER A 114 -20.14 6.83 -7.43
C SER A 114 -20.72 6.58 -8.82
N LEU A 115 -20.60 5.34 -9.34
CA LEU A 115 -21.17 4.95 -10.62
C LEU A 115 -22.70 4.76 -10.55
N TYR A 116 -23.18 4.05 -9.53
CA TYR A 116 -24.63 3.78 -9.38
C TYR A 116 -25.42 4.98 -8.85
N TYR A 117 -24.84 5.78 -7.96
CA TYR A 117 -25.56 6.85 -7.26
C TYR A 117 -24.75 8.18 -7.22
N PRO A 118 -24.42 8.77 -8.39
CA PRO A 118 -23.52 9.93 -8.48
C PRO A 118 -24.02 11.16 -7.70
N SER A 119 -25.33 11.38 -7.60
CA SER A 119 -25.93 12.53 -6.91
C SER A 119 -25.84 12.45 -5.38
N SER A 120 -25.90 11.24 -4.81
CA SER A 120 -25.93 11.04 -3.34
C SER A 120 -24.58 10.60 -2.76
N CYS A 121 -23.69 10.09 -3.62
CA CYS A 121 -22.39 9.52 -3.24
C CYS A 121 -21.59 10.48 -2.34
N GLU A 122 -21.29 11.69 -2.79
CA GLU A 122 -20.44 12.63 -2.05
C GLU A 122 -21.03 13.04 -0.68
N LYS A 123 -22.36 13.21 -0.59
CA LYS A 123 -23.01 13.55 0.68
C LYS A 123 -22.89 12.40 1.69
N LYS A 124 -23.17 11.18 1.27
CA LYS A 124 -23.09 9.98 2.13
C LYS A 124 -21.66 9.70 2.56
N TRP A 125 -20.72 9.70 1.61
CA TRP A 125 -19.31 9.44 1.91
C TRP A 125 -18.69 10.48 2.82
N ARG A 126 -19.05 11.76 2.69
CA ARG A 126 -18.58 12.80 3.60
C ARG A 126 -18.98 12.54 5.05
N ASN A 127 -20.21 12.05 5.27
CA ASN A 127 -20.72 11.76 6.61
C ASN A 127 -20.10 10.48 7.19
N MET A 128 -19.91 9.44 6.37
CA MET A 128 -19.37 8.15 6.81
C MET A 128 -17.84 8.10 6.82
N PHE A 129 -17.15 9.09 6.25
CA PHE A 129 -15.71 9.06 6.02
C PHE A 129 -14.90 8.72 7.28
N PHE A 130 -15.22 9.38 8.40
CA PHE A 130 -14.50 9.17 9.65
C PHE A 130 -14.69 7.74 10.16
N SER A 131 -15.94 7.27 10.22
CA SER A 131 -16.27 5.92 10.69
C SER A 131 -15.65 4.84 9.80
N LEU A 132 -15.69 4.99 8.48
CA LEU A 132 -15.09 4.03 7.55
C LEU A 132 -13.56 4.02 7.63
N SER A 133 -12.93 5.19 7.77
CA SER A 133 -11.47 5.28 7.91
C SER A 133 -11.01 4.69 9.24
N LEU A 134 -11.73 4.97 10.32
CA LEU A 134 -11.46 4.39 11.64
C LEU A 134 -11.63 2.87 11.60
N LEU A 135 -12.71 2.38 11.01
CA LEU A 135 -12.95 0.94 10.85
C LEU A 135 -11.84 0.29 10.01
N ALA A 136 -11.40 0.92 8.92
CA ALA A 136 -10.33 0.40 8.06
C ALA A 136 -9.01 0.20 8.81
N VAL A 137 -8.70 1.12 9.74
CA VAL A 137 -7.47 1.09 10.54
C VAL A 137 -7.62 0.19 11.76
N CYS A 138 -8.78 0.18 12.42
CA CYS A 138 -8.96 -0.56 13.67
C CYS A 138 -9.39 -2.02 13.47
N ALA A 139 -10.07 -2.38 12.37
CA ALA A 139 -10.53 -3.76 12.15
C ALA A 139 -9.39 -4.81 12.16
N PRO A 140 -8.20 -4.54 11.58
CA PRO A 140 -7.06 -5.46 11.64
C PRO A 140 -6.57 -5.78 13.06
N LEU A 141 -6.82 -4.89 14.04
CA LEU A 141 -6.39 -5.07 15.43
C LEU A 141 -6.93 -6.35 16.06
N ILE A 142 -8.06 -6.87 15.56
CA ILE A 142 -8.62 -8.14 16.04
C ILE A 142 -7.64 -9.31 15.79
N ILE A 143 -6.80 -9.19 14.76
CA ILE A 143 -5.89 -10.25 14.29
C ILE A 143 -4.46 -9.98 14.71
N ASP A 144 -3.98 -8.75 14.56
CA ASP A 144 -2.55 -8.42 14.67
C ASP A 144 -2.12 -7.89 16.06
N TYR A 145 -3.05 -7.65 16.99
CA TYR A 145 -2.71 -7.25 18.37
C TYR A 145 -1.72 -8.18 19.10
N PRO A 146 -1.66 -9.52 18.85
CA PRO A 146 -0.70 -10.37 19.53
C PRO A 146 0.75 -9.99 19.22
N LEU A 147 1.04 -9.33 18.09
CA LEU A 147 2.39 -8.88 17.73
C LEU A 147 2.94 -7.79 18.65
N ILE A 148 2.06 -7.03 19.31
CA ILE A 148 2.45 -6.04 20.33
C ILE A 148 2.83 -6.75 21.64
N ARG A 149 2.18 -7.89 21.95
CA ARG A 149 2.44 -8.66 23.18
C ARG A 149 3.61 -9.62 23.04
N GLY A 150 3.86 -10.10 21.83
CA GLY A 150 4.98 -10.98 21.52
C GLY A 150 6.30 -10.22 21.45
N GLN A 151 7.39 -10.92 21.76
CA GLN A 151 8.75 -10.41 21.54
C GLN A 151 9.12 -10.49 20.07
N SER A 152 9.65 -9.40 19.52
CA SER A 152 10.15 -9.32 18.13
C SER A 152 11.65 -9.07 18.13
N PHE A 153 12.39 -9.81 17.31
CA PHE A 153 13.85 -9.79 17.27
C PHE A 153 14.37 -10.04 15.85
N TYR A 154 15.63 -9.68 15.61
CA TYR A 154 16.32 -10.05 14.38
C TYR A 154 16.99 -11.41 14.54
N GLN A 155 16.81 -12.28 13.56
CA GLN A 155 17.45 -13.58 13.47
C GLN A 155 18.35 -13.61 12.24
N PHE A 156 19.60 -14.00 12.43
CA PHE A 156 20.51 -14.23 11.31
C PHE A 156 20.19 -15.57 10.62
N VAL A 157 20.20 -15.57 9.29
CA VAL A 157 19.91 -16.74 8.46
C VAL A 157 21.17 -17.11 7.69
N ASP A 158 21.93 -18.08 8.21
CA ASP A 158 23.25 -18.49 7.66
C ASP A 158 23.22 -18.80 6.16
N LYS A 159 22.15 -19.48 5.70
CA LYS A 159 22.00 -19.89 4.30
C LYS A 159 21.91 -18.73 3.30
N MET A 160 21.51 -17.54 3.76
CA MET A 160 21.35 -16.35 2.92
C MET A 160 22.28 -15.20 3.33
N ASP A 161 23.12 -15.40 4.35
CA ASP A 161 24.00 -14.39 4.93
C ASP A 161 23.29 -13.04 5.14
N MET A 162 22.14 -13.09 5.82
CA MET A 162 21.28 -11.93 6.05
C MET A 162 20.53 -12.01 7.38
N PHE A 163 20.04 -10.87 7.88
CA PHE A 163 19.15 -10.83 9.03
C PHE A 163 17.68 -10.79 8.57
N GLN A 164 16.79 -11.39 9.37
CA GLN A 164 15.35 -11.36 9.17
C GLN A 164 14.65 -10.99 10.48
N THR A 165 13.63 -10.15 10.41
CA THR A 165 12.74 -9.94 11.56
C THR A 165 11.88 -11.17 11.83
N ARG A 166 11.87 -11.61 13.08
CA ARG A 166 11.04 -12.70 13.60
C ARG A 166 10.31 -12.23 14.83
N SER A 167 9.18 -12.88 15.13
CA SER A 167 8.43 -12.64 16.35
C SER A 167 7.93 -13.94 16.93
N THR A 168 7.94 -14.02 18.25
CA THR A 168 7.36 -15.13 19.02
C THR A 168 5.85 -15.22 18.84
N ALA A 169 5.17 -14.10 18.55
CA ALA A 169 3.74 -14.06 18.27
C ALA A 169 3.40 -14.41 16.81
N TYR A 170 4.39 -14.52 15.93
CA TYR A 170 4.18 -14.89 14.53
C TYR A 170 4.05 -16.42 14.41
N SER A 171 3.02 -16.97 15.05
CA SER A 171 2.63 -18.37 14.96
C SER A 171 1.87 -18.63 13.64
N ASN A 172 1.73 -19.91 13.29
CA ASN A 172 0.90 -20.33 12.16
C ASN A 172 -0.54 -19.83 12.28
N GLU A 173 -1.06 -19.69 13.50
CA GLU A 173 -2.41 -19.17 13.75
C GLU A 173 -2.56 -17.70 13.34
N LEU A 174 -1.64 -16.84 13.77
CA LEU A 174 -1.66 -15.41 13.40
C LEU A 174 -1.54 -15.25 11.89
N PHE A 175 -0.59 -15.97 11.28
CA PHE A 175 -0.39 -15.93 9.83
C PHE A 175 -1.60 -16.44 9.04
N ASN A 176 -2.21 -17.55 9.48
CA ASN A 176 -3.46 -18.05 8.88
C ASN A 176 -4.61 -17.07 9.06
N GLY A 177 -4.73 -16.42 10.21
CA GLY A 177 -5.72 -15.37 10.46
C GLY A 177 -5.58 -14.21 9.48
N VAL A 178 -4.35 -13.75 9.23
CA VAL A 178 -4.05 -12.70 8.24
C VAL A 178 -4.43 -13.16 6.83
N ILE A 179 -4.12 -14.40 6.44
CA ILE A 179 -4.50 -14.95 5.12
C ILE A 179 -6.02 -15.01 4.98
N VAL A 180 -6.73 -15.56 5.96
CA VAL A 180 -8.21 -15.67 5.91
C VAL A 180 -8.84 -14.29 5.78
N TYR A 181 -8.41 -13.32 6.60
CA TYR A 181 -8.90 -11.95 6.53
C TYR A 181 -8.63 -11.31 5.16
N SER A 182 -7.38 -11.41 4.69
CA SER A 182 -6.97 -10.89 3.38
C SER A 182 -7.75 -11.55 2.25
N GLY A 183 -8.08 -12.84 2.38
CA GLY A 183 -8.91 -13.59 1.45
C GLY A 183 -10.33 -13.06 1.39
N VAL A 184 -10.99 -12.90 2.54
CA VAL A 184 -12.35 -12.33 2.61
C VAL A 184 -12.40 -10.94 1.96
N ILE A 185 -11.47 -10.06 2.32
CA ILE A 185 -11.40 -8.71 1.74
C ILE A 185 -11.16 -8.76 0.23
N THR A 186 -10.26 -9.62 -0.23
CA THR A 186 -9.94 -9.77 -1.66
C THR A 186 -11.11 -10.33 -2.45
N THR A 187 -11.87 -11.29 -1.91
CA THR A 187 -13.08 -11.82 -2.55
C THR A 187 -14.15 -10.75 -2.68
N ILE A 188 -14.41 -9.97 -1.62
CA ILE A 188 -15.37 -8.86 -1.69
C ILE A 188 -14.89 -7.84 -2.73
N ASN A 189 -13.60 -7.51 -2.74
CA ASN A 189 -13.03 -6.54 -3.67
C ASN A 189 -13.11 -7.03 -5.13
N LEU A 190 -12.95 -8.34 -5.38
CA LEU A 190 -13.17 -8.97 -6.68
C LEU A 190 -14.62 -8.78 -7.13
N ILE A 191 -15.60 -9.08 -6.27
CA ILE A 191 -17.03 -8.89 -6.58
C ILE A 191 -17.31 -7.43 -6.96
N LEU A 192 -16.80 -6.48 -6.17
CA LEU A 192 -16.98 -5.04 -6.46
C LEU A 192 -16.36 -4.64 -7.80
N ASN A 193 -15.16 -5.14 -8.11
CA ASN A 193 -14.48 -4.84 -9.38
C ASN A 193 -15.20 -5.49 -10.58
N VAL A 194 -15.74 -6.69 -10.43
CA VAL A 194 -16.58 -7.34 -11.45
C VAL A 194 -17.83 -6.50 -11.70
N LEU A 195 -18.57 -6.11 -10.65
CA LEU A 195 -19.75 -5.26 -10.79
C LEU A 195 -19.41 -3.91 -11.44
N MET A 196 -18.28 -3.31 -11.06
CA MET A 196 -17.77 -2.08 -11.66
C MET A 196 -17.51 -2.26 -13.16
N ALA A 197 -16.80 -3.33 -13.55
CA ALA A 197 -16.51 -3.64 -14.94
C ALA A 197 -17.78 -3.93 -15.74
N SER A 198 -18.71 -4.72 -15.21
CA SER A 198 -20.02 -4.98 -15.82
C SER A 198 -20.80 -3.69 -16.07
N TYR A 199 -20.82 -2.77 -15.09
CA TYR A 199 -21.46 -1.48 -15.25
C TYR A 199 -20.80 -0.65 -16.37
N LEU A 200 -19.48 -0.57 -16.39
CA LEU A 200 -18.72 0.16 -17.42
C LEU A 200 -18.93 -0.39 -18.83
N ILE A 201 -19.08 -1.71 -18.98
CA ILE A 201 -19.35 -2.36 -20.28
C ILE A 201 -20.81 -2.13 -20.71
N SER A 202 -21.76 -2.18 -19.78
CA SER A 202 -23.19 -2.05 -20.07
C SER A 202 -23.61 -0.64 -20.51
N LYS A 203 -22.80 0.38 -20.18
CA LYS A 203 -23.11 1.79 -20.43
C LYS A 203 -22.30 2.32 -21.61
N ARG A 204 -22.96 3.03 -22.53
CA ARG A 204 -22.31 3.62 -23.70
C ARG A 204 -21.33 4.71 -23.27
N ASP A 205 -20.17 4.81 -23.92
CA ASP A 205 -19.05 5.73 -23.59
C ASP A 205 -19.44 7.21 -23.40
N ARG A 206 -20.60 7.64 -23.92
CA ARG A 206 -21.09 9.03 -23.79
C ARG A 206 -21.77 9.31 -22.44
N GLU A 207 -22.19 8.30 -21.70
CA GLU A 207 -22.93 8.46 -20.43
C GLU A 207 -22.00 8.60 -19.22
N ILE A 208 -20.75 8.16 -19.33
CA ILE A 208 -19.78 8.16 -18.22
C ILE A 208 -18.68 9.17 -18.50
N LYS A 209 -18.42 10.05 -17.53
CA LYS A 209 -17.33 11.02 -17.61
C LYS A 209 -15.99 10.29 -17.74
N SER A 210 -15.17 10.68 -18.72
CA SER A 210 -13.83 10.11 -18.94
C SER A 210 -12.94 10.13 -17.68
N SER A 211 -13.09 11.14 -16.82
CA SER A 211 -12.38 11.21 -15.53
C SER A 211 -12.78 10.08 -14.58
N GLU A 212 -14.05 9.69 -14.51
CA GLU A 212 -14.51 8.60 -13.65
C GLU A 212 -14.04 7.25 -14.14
N ARG A 213 -14.06 7.03 -15.46
CA ARG A 213 -13.54 5.79 -16.07
C ARG A 213 -12.07 5.55 -15.71
N LYS A 214 -11.24 6.61 -15.74
CA LYS A 214 -9.83 6.54 -15.35
C LYS A 214 -9.65 6.20 -13.87
N LEU A 215 -10.48 6.74 -12.99
CA LEU A 215 -10.45 6.42 -11.56
C LEU A 215 -10.90 4.97 -11.29
N CYS A 216 -11.84 4.44 -12.06
CA CYS A 216 -12.25 3.04 -11.99
C CYS A 216 -11.11 2.10 -12.42
N ILE A 217 -10.44 2.41 -13.54
CA ILE A 217 -9.26 1.67 -14.01
C ILE A 217 -8.17 1.68 -12.93
N MET A 218 -7.91 2.83 -12.30
CA MET A 218 -6.97 2.93 -11.19
C MET A 218 -7.33 1.97 -10.06
N THR A 219 -8.59 1.94 -9.60
CA THR A 219 -8.99 1.02 -8.53
C THR A 219 -8.86 -0.45 -8.93
N THR A 220 -9.12 -0.79 -10.19
CA THR A 220 -8.93 -2.15 -10.70
C THR A 220 -7.45 -2.55 -10.74
N ILE A 221 -6.55 -1.66 -11.14
CA ILE A 221 -5.10 -1.94 -11.10
C ILE A 221 -4.64 -2.19 -9.65
N LEU A 222 -5.10 -1.36 -8.70
CA LEU A 222 -4.79 -1.55 -7.28
C LEU A 222 -5.32 -2.89 -6.75
N PHE A 223 -6.52 -3.28 -7.15
CA PHE A 223 -7.08 -4.59 -6.84
C PHE A 223 -6.23 -5.74 -7.41
N CYS A 224 -5.79 -5.66 -8.67
CA CYS A 224 -4.94 -6.69 -9.25
C CYS A 224 -3.64 -6.88 -8.47
N LEU A 225 -3.00 -5.78 -8.06
CA LEU A 225 -1.79 -5.84 -7.23
C LEU A 225 -2.08 -6.46 -5.85
N GLN A 226 -3.19 -6.10 -5.22
CA GLN A 226 -3.65 -6.70 -3.96
C GLN A 226 -3.85 -8.22 -4.13
N PHE A 227 -4.50 -8.64 -5.21
CA PHE A 227 -4.72 -10.05 -5.52
C PHE A 227 -3.40 -10.81 -5.68
N PHE A 228 -2.41 -10.25 -6.39
CA PHE A 228 -1.10 -10.88 -6.48
C PHE A 228 -0.40 -11.02 -5.13
N ASN A 229 -0.48 -10.02 -4.26
CA ASN A 229 0.09 -10.11 -2.91
C ASN A 229 -0.63 -11.15 -2.04
N PHE A 230 -1.94 -11.33 -2.23
CA PHE A 230 -2.71 -12.39 -1.57
C PHE A 230 -2.26 -13.78 -2.02
N VAL A 231 -2.14 -14.00 -3.34
CA VAL A 231 -1.63 -15.26 -3.91
C VAL A 231 -0.24 -15.57 -3.37
N ARG A 232 0.66 -14.57 -3.32
CA ARG A 232 2.00 -14.71 -2.73
C ARG A 232 1.92 -15.17 -1.27
N SER A 233 1.02 -14.61 -0.48
CA SER A 233 0.86 -14.97 0.94
C SER A 233 0.38 -16.42 1.12
N ILE A 234 -0.50 -16.90 0.24
CA ILE A 234 -0.90 -18.33 0.20
C ILE A 234 0.30 -19.21 -0.16
N LEU A 235 1.04 -18.87 -1.21
CA LEU A 235 2.22 -19.63 -1.63
C LEU A 235 3.26 -19.68 -0.51
N TRP A 236 3.50 -18.56 0.17
CA TRP A 236 4.36 -18.53 1.35
C TRP A 236 3.90 -19.53 2.41
N ASN A 237 2.61 -19.60 2.72
CA ASN A 237 2.09 -20.55 3.70
C ASN A 237 2.38 -22.01 3.31
N ILE A 238 2.13 -22.35 2.06
CA ILE A 238 2.28 -23.72 1.54
C ILE A 238 3.76 -24.15 1.54
N TYR A 239 4.66 -23.27 1.12
CA TYR A 239 6.08 -23.60 0.90
C TYR A 239 6.98 -23.38 2.12
N ASN A 240 6.48 -22.74 3.17
CA ASN A 240 7.24 -22.50 4.40
C ASN A 240 7.12 -23.64 5.43
N ASP A 241 6.32 -24.67 5.12
CA ASP A 241 6.19 -25.88 5.93
C ASP A 241 7.48 -26.75 5.87
N HIS A 242 7.77 -27.43 6.97
CA HIS A 242 9.12 -27.84 7.38
C HIS A 242 9.90 -28.75 6.39
N GLU A 243 9.23 -29.45 5.48
CA GLU A 243 9.86 -30.38 4.52
C GLU A 243 10.40 -29.71 3.24
N GLN A 244 9.93 -28.53 2.84
CA GLN A 244 10.29 -27.90 1.55
C GLN A 244 11.15 -26.64 1.65
N ARG A 245 11.72 -26.34 2.83
CA ARG A 245 12.53 -25.14 3.08
C ARG A 245 13.72 -24.92 2.12
N ASN A 246 14.20 -25.98 1.46
CA ASN A 246 15.32 -25.93 0.51
C ASN A 246 14.90 -25.83 -0.97
N SER A 247 13.61 -25.76 -1.28
CA SER A 247 13.13 -25.65 -2.66
C SER A 247 13.54 -24.32 -3.31
N LEU A 248 13.78 -24.35 -4.63
CA LEU A 248 14.01 -23.14 -5.43
C LEU A 248 12.84 -22.15 -5.32
N VAL A 249 11.63 -22.67 -5.12
CA VAL A 249 10.40 -21.89 -4.92
C VAL A 249 10.47 -21.01 -3.67
N ASN A 250 10.92 -21.55 -2.53
CA ASN A 250 11.02 -20.78 -1.30
C ASN A 250 12.02 -19.60 -1.45
N ARG A 251 13.15 -19.83 -2.15
CA ARG A 251 14.11 -18.76 -2.47
C ARG A 251 13.49 -17.70 -3.37
N LEU A 252 12.77 -18.10 -4.42
CA LEU A 252 12.07 -17.15 -5.29
C LEU A 252 11.04 -16.34 -4.52
N LEU A 253 10.24 -16.96 -3.64
CA LEU A 253 9.25 -16.25 -2.83
C LEU A 253 9.89 -15.20 -1.91
N LEU A 254 11.02 -15.52 -1.28
CA LEU A 254 11.82 -14.60 -0.48
C LEU A 254 12.36 -13.42 -1.31
N TYR A 255 12.84 -13.66 -2.53
CA TYR A 255 13.33 -12.59 -3.41
C TYR A 255 12.21 -11.75 -4.03
N MET A 256 11.02 -12.31 -4.22
CA MET A 256 9.86 -11.63 -4.80
C MET A 256 9.12 -10.78 -3.76
N GLU A 257 9.18 -11.13 -2.48
CA GLU A 257 8.55 -10.39 -1.39
C GLU A 257 8.83 -8.86 -1.42
N PRO A 258 10.07 -8.38 -1.50
CA PRO A 258 10.34 -6.94 -1.55
C PRO A 258 9.74 -6.29 -2.80
N ILE A 259 9.74 -7.00 -3.94
CA ILE A 259 9.19 -6.48 -5.20
C ILE A 259 7.69 -6.25 -5.05
N PHE A 260 6.94 -7.22 -4.53
CA PHE A 260 5.49 -7.07 -4.36
C PHE A 260 5.12 -5.96 -3.37
N LEU A 261 5.86 -5.85 -2.26
CA LEU A 261 5.67 -4.78 -1.28
C LEU A 261 5.94 -3.41 -1.91
N ASP A 262 7.02 -3.29 -2.69
CA ASP A 262 7.38 -2.06 -3.38
C ASP A 262 6.33 -1.66 -4.41
N LEU A 263 5.86 -2.62 -5.23
CA LEU A 263 4.82 -2.36 -6.22
C LEU A 263 3.54 -1.85 -5.55
N MET A 264 3.16 -2.43 -4.42
CA MET A 264 1.95 -2.05 -3.70
C MET A 264 2.00 -0.62 -3.16
N VAL A 265 3.16 -0.18 -2.74
CA VAL A 265 3.36 1.19 -2.25
C VAL A 265 3.66 2.17 -3.38
N SER A 266 4.28 1.75 -4.47
CA SER A 266 4.72 2.66 -5.54
C SER A 266 3.62 3.00 -6.54
N PHE A 267 2.70 2.07 -6.81
CA PHE A 267 1.69 2.24 -7.83
C PHE A 267 0.59 3.27 -7.49
N PRO A 268 0.05 3.35 -6.26
CA PRO A 268 -1.00 4.32 -5.95
C PRO A 268 -0.68 5.78 -6.34
N PRO A 269 0.50 6.35 -6.02
CA PRO A 269 0.81 7.74 -6.36
C PRO A 269 1.10 7.91 -7.85
N ILE A 270 1.77 6.95 -8.48
CA ILE A 270 2.07 6.97 -9.92
C ILE A 270 0.76 6.93 -10.71
N ILE A 271 -0.12 5.98 -10.42
CA ILE A 271 -1.41 5.85 -11.11
C ILE A 271 -2.25 7.10 -10.87
N LEU A 272 -2.25 7.67 -9.65
CA LEU A 272 -2.99 8.89 -9.39
C LEU A 272 -2.52 10.04 -10.30
N VAL A 273 -1.21 10.23 -10.45
CA VAL A 273 -0.65 11.24 -11.35
C VAL A 273 -1.01 10.96 -12.81
N LEU A 274 -0.97 9.71 -13.26
CA LEU A 274 -1.26 9.35 -14.65
C LEU A 274 -2.76 9.44 -14.99
N CYS A 275 -3.64 9.09 -14.05
CA CYS A 275 -5.07 8.97 -14.29
C CYS A 275 -5.86 10.23 -13.92
N SER A 276 -5.42 11.01 -12.94
CA SER A 276 -6.15 12.19 -12.45
C SER A 276 -5.75 13.47 -13.19
N ARG A 277 -6.58 13.89 -14.15
CA ARG A 277 -6.41 15.17 -14.88
C ARG A 277 -6.38 16.37 -13.94
N ILE A 278 -7.13 16.31 -12.83
CA ILE A 278 -7.16 17.40 -11.84
C ILE A 278 -5.78 17.54 -11.21
N ILE A 279 -5.17 16.43 -10.77
CA ILE A 279 -3.82 16.44 -10.20
C ILE A 279 -2.80 16.93 -11.24
N GLN A 280 -2.84 16.41 -12.46
CA GLN A 280 -1.95 16.85 -13.56
C GLN A 280 -2.02 18.36 -13.79
N ARG A 281 -3.24 18.92 -13.83
CA ARG A 281 -3.44 20.35 -13.99
C ARG A 281 -2.85 21.15 -12.84
N GLN A 282 -3.06 20.72 -11.59
CA GLN A 282 -2.51 21.42 -10.42
C GLN A 282 -0.98 21.34 -10.37
N ILE A 283 -0.39 20.20 -10.75
CA ILE A 283 1.07 20.05 -10.91
C ILE A 283 1.57 21.03 -11.97
N HIS A 284 0.94 21.04 -13.15
CA HIS A 284 1.33 21.93 -14.23
C HIS A 284 1.23 23.41 -13.83
N GLU A 285 0.18 23.80 -13.11
CA GLU A 285 0.03 25.16 -12.59
C GLU A 285 1.12 25.53 -11.57
N ILE A 286 1.63 24.58 -10.78
CA ILE A 286 2.70 24.84 -9.80
C ILE A 286 4.06 25.01 -10.48
N PHE A 287 4.37 24.17 -11.48
CA PHE A 287 5.69 24.18 -12.12
C PHE A 287 5.80 25.12 -13.32
N PHE A 288 4.71 25.35 -14.06
CA PHE A 288 4.74 26.07 -15.34
C PHE A 288 3.89 27.34 -15.38
N ALA A 289 2.95 27.55 -14.43
CA ALA A 289 2.11 28.77 -14.45
C ALA A 289 2.71 29.94 -13.64
N LYS A 290 4.04 30.03 -13.55
CA LYS A 290 4.70 31.25 -13.06
C LYS A 290 4.47 32.46 -13.97
N ASP A 291 4.03 32.23 -15.22
CA ASP A 291 3.68 33.28 -16.17
C ASP A 291 2.22 33.15 -16.61
N LYS A 292 1.27 33.76 -15.87
CA LYS A 292 0.02 34.33 -16.42
C LYS A 292 -0.74 35.17 -15.38
N ILE A 293 -0.60 36.49 -15.56
CA ILE A 293 -1.61 37.57 -15.58
C ILE A 293 -2.99 37.23 -14.98
N PRO A 294 -3.54 38.07 -14.08
CA PRO A 294 -4.79 37.80 -13.36
C PRO A 294 -5.99 37.53 -14.27
N LEU A 295 -6.73 36.47 -13.92
CA LEU A 295 -8.01 36.02 -14.49
C LEU A 295 -9.14 37.05 -14.29
N ALA A 296 -9.07 38.18 -14.98
CA ALA A 296 -10.16 39.17 -15.04
C ALA A 296 -10.78 39.32 -16.44
N SER A 297 -10.38 38.53 -17.45
CA SER A 297 -10.80 38.80 -18.84
C SER A 297 -11.27 37.59 -19.65
N GLN A 298 -11.76 36.52 -19.02
CA GLN A 298 -12.34 35.37 -19.76
C GLN A 298 -13.68 34.92 -19.16
N ALA A 299 -14.58 35.88 -18.98
CA ALA A 299 -16.01 35.65 -18.87
C ALA A 299 -16.71 36.34 -20.06
N LEU A 300 -16.70 35.66 -21.20
CA LEU A 300 -17.67 35.73 -22.29
C LEU A 300 -17.73 34.33 -22.90
#